data_AF-A0A2D9FPP3-F1
#
_entry.id   AF-A0A2D9FPP3-F1
#
_cell.length_a   1.000
_cell.length_b   1.000
_cell.length_c   1.000
_cell.angle_alpha   90.00
_cell.angle_beta   90.00
_cell.angle_gamma   90.00
#
_symmetry.space_group_name_H-M   'P 1'
#
loop_
_entity.id
_entity.type
_entity.pdbx_description
1 polymer ?
#
loop_
_entity_poly.entity_id
_entity_poly.type
_entity_poly.pdbx_seq_one_letter_code
_entity_poly.pdbx_strand_id
1 'polypeptide(L)'
;MTSGPMKKLFLSLSALFLLISCTPEKAGPPFEVPLQLTENTGQFPPLLAISMGGGFVFETKFPGEPKETPAALVNGEVIHGIIDIYQYVSQGHAAGFIDSSIFRGNSAMIDSVAITDEWVDVIFTVAVGEDEEGKPVVFVEGRNGEFLPEPFYFEGTTVEFQDNLFQVMEAVVPAGFEYYNGTEVVWFEGQASLMYLSDSPPDESLQLFFEKIPMGTWTVNDQTFDVALSKESAPPYRKELYTYFYIDMDGDGAFDVMPDGMEAYPVNEPFNIAGESWAITDIAIDGSSVTIDVSEEKVDPKVALRPGTEAPKFTAETLSGDELSLADLQGKYVMIDFWGTWCGPCIDALPVIKEAYEKYGGENFEIVGIANELNLERFENFVDRENLKWPQIPEIYEKDSEIQELYSVNSYPTYYLVNPEGEIVEYGMALSADNLMETLARYLE
;
A
#
# COMPACT_ATOMS: atom_id res chain seq x y z
N MET A 1 43.48 -59.66 40.73
CA MET A 1 42.02 -59.48 40.79
C MET A 1 41.76 -58.38 41.80
N THR A 2 41.13 -57.23 41.54
CA THR A 2 40.63 -56.47 40.38
C THR A 2 40.47 -55.06 40.95
N SER A 3 41.00 -54.01 40.30
CA SER A 3 40.82 -52.62 40.78
C SER A 3 40.59 -51.69 39.59
N GLY A 4 39.39 -51.10 39.52
CA GLY A 4 39.06 -50.03 38.56
C GLY A 4 39.55 -48.65 39.02
N PRO A 5 39.55 -47.62 38.15
CA PRO A 5 39.98 -46.29 38.52
C PRO A 5 38.82 -45.33 38.81
N MET A 6 38.95 -44.63 39.94
CA MET A 6 38.12 -43.51 40.40
C MET A 6 38.44 -42.22 39.64
N LYS A 7 37.40 -41.44 39.36
CA LYS A 7 37.42 -40.03 38.96
C LYS A 7 38.09 -39.16 40.04
N LYS A 8 38.95 -38.21 39.65
CA LYS A 8 39.16 -36.96 40.41
C LYS A 8 39.36 -35.75 39.49
N LEU A 9 38.57 -34.74 39.86
CA LEU A 9 38.49 -33.35 39.44
C LEU A 9 39.83 -32.61 39.65
N PHE A 10 40.21 -31.69 38.74
CA PHE A 10 41.22 -30.67 39.01
C PHE A 10 40.85 -29.35 38.31
N LEU A 11 40.87 -28.26 39.09
CA LEU A 11 40.78 -26.86 38.66
C LEU A 11 42.07 -26.42 37.95
N SER A 12 41.98 -25.43 37.05
CA SER A 12 42.94 -24.31 37.03
C SER A 12 42.31 -23.00 36.53
N LEU A 13 42.68 -21.91 37.19
CA LEU A 13 42.51 -20.51 36.80
C LEU A 13 43.65 -20.09 35.85
N SER A 14 43.37 -19.19 34.89
CA SER A 14 44.07 -17.89 34.63
C SER A 14 44.11 -17.51 33.13
N ALA A 15 43.44 -16.39 32.76
CA ALA A 15 43.86 -15.26 31.89
C ALA A 15 44.70 -15.53 30.61
N LEU A 16 44.52 -14.90 29.43
CA LEU A 16 43.74 -13.77 28.90
C LEU A 16 44.11 -13.69 27.39
N PHE A 17 43.17 -13.53 26.46
CA PHE A 17 43.35 -12.71 25.25
C PHE A 17 41.99 -12.32 24.68
N LEU A 18 41.85 -11.02 24.39
CA LEU A 18 40.66 -10.33 23.96
C LEU A 18 40.08 -10.89 22.66
N LEU A 19 38.79 -11.17 22.65
CA LEU A 19 37.92 -10.78 21.55
C LEU A 19 36.87 -9.85 22.16
N ILE A 20 37.02 -8.56 21.86
CA ILE A 20 35.96 -7.59 22.04
C ILE A 20 34.87 -8.01 21.05
N SER A 21 33.87 -8.77 21.49
CA SER A 21 32.58 -8.72 20.83
C SER A 21 31.94 -7.42 21.31
N CYS A 22 31.97 -6.39 20.47
CA CYS A 22 30.99 -5.33 20.56
C CYS A 22 29.61 -5.97 20.28
N THR A 23 28.97 -6.50 21.31
CA THR A 23 27.52 -6.62 21.32
C THR A 23 26.98 -5.21 21.53
N PRO A 24 26.11 -4.67 20.65
CA PRO A 24 25.43 -3.42 20.93
C PRO A 24 24.52 -3.67 22.14
N GLU A 25 24.91 -3.14 23.28
CA GLU A 25 24.14 -3.13 24.53
C GLU A 25 23.04 -2.05 24.45
N LYS A 26 22.18 -2.13 23.42
CA LYS A 26 21.22 -1.06 23.09
C LYS A 26 19.86 -1.44 22.48
N ALA A 27 19.53 -2.72 22.27
CA ALA A 27 18.14 -3.05 21.95
C ALA A 27 17.33 -3.06 23.26
N GLY A 28 16.43 -2.10 23.43
CA GLY A 28 15.36 -2.21 24.44
C GLY A 28 14.46 -3.40 24.13
N PRO A 29 13.53 -3.78 25.02
CA PRO A 29 12.49 -4.73 24.65
C PRO A 29 11.64 -4.15 23.50
N PRO A 30 11.00 -5.00 22.68
CA PRO A 30 9.99 -4.56 21.73
C PRO A 30 8.98 -3.63 22.42
N PHE A 31 8.53 -2.60 21.71
CA PHE A 31 7.54 -1.67 22.19
C PHE A 31 6.35 -1.59 21.22
N GLU A 32 5.21 -1.18 21.75
CA GLU A 32 3.96 -1.16 21.03
C GLU A 32 3.58 0.27 20.65
N VAL A 33 3.24 0.48 19.38
CA VAL A 33 2.69 1.72 18.84
C VAL A 33 1.17 1.57 18.74
N PRO A 34 0.38 2.28 19.58
CA PRO A 34 -1.07 2.20 19.52
C PRO A 34 -1.61 2.99 18.33
N LEU A 35 -2.56 2.39 17.62
CA LEU A 35 -3.25 2.95 16.47
C LEU A 35 -4.75 3.07 16.76
N GLN A 36 -5.38 4.09 16.21
CA GLN A 36 -6.82 4.32 16.26
C GLN A 36 -7.37 4.30 14.84
N LEU A 37 -8.50 3.63 14.66
CA LEU A 37 -9.21 3.66 13.37
C LEU A 37 -9.74 5.07 13.12
N THR A 38 -9.24 5.71 12.08
CA THR A 38 -9.70 7.01 11.60
C THR A 38 -10.42 6.83 10.27
N GLU A 39 -11.43 7.67 10.00
CA GLU A 39 -12.02 7.75 8.67
C GLU A 39 -10.94 8.19 7.68
N ASN A 40 -10.90 7.58 6.50
CA ASN A 40 -9.92 7.96 5.48
C ASN A 40 -10.14 9.42 5.05
N THR A 41 -9.30 10.34 5.55
CA THR A 41 -9.33 11.77 5.20
C THR A 41 -8.25 12.16 4.18
N GLY A 42 -7.47 11.21 3.64
CA GLY A 42 -6.28 11.45 2.81
C GLY A 42 -6.32 10.87 1.39
N GLN A 43 -5.29 11.15 0.59
CA GLN A 43 -5.11 10.64 -0.79
C GLN A 43 -4.74 9.15 -0.86
N PHE A 44 -5.22 8.32 0.05
CA PHE A 44 -5.21 6.88 -0.19
C PHE A 44 -6.28 6.59 -1.23
N PRO A 45 -5.94 6.20 -2.48
CA PRO A 45 -6.93 5.55 -3.32
C PRO A 45 -7.45 4.35 -2.51
N PRO A 46 -8.77 4.22 -2.29
CA PRO A 46 -9.35 2.98 -1.81
C PRO A 46 -9.11 1.94 -2.91
N LEU A 47 -7.90 1.37 -2.93
CA LEU A 47 -7.59 0.29 -3.83
C LEU A 47 -8.32 -0.93 -3.29
N LEU A 48 -9.30 -1.30 -4.10
CA LEU A 48 -9.84 -2.62 -4.26
C LEU A 48 -10.98 -2.99 -3.32
N ALA A 49 -12.01 -3.49 -3.99
CA ALA A 49 -13.18 -4.10 -3.45
C ALA A 49 -12.86 -5.50 -2.94
N ILE A 50 -13.50 -5.91 -1.85
CA ILE A 50 -13.91 -7.31 -1.76
C ILE A 50 -15.03 -7.45 -2.79
N SER A 51 -14.68 -7.91 -3.99
CA SER A 51 -15.68 -8.57 -4.83
C SER A 51 -16.04 -9.85 -4.10
N MET A 52 -17.22 -9.91 -3.48
CA MET A 52 -17.85 -11.21 -3.20
C MET A 52 -18.32 -11.80 -4.54
N GLY A 53 -17.40 -11.98 -5.48
CA GLY A 53 -17.60 -12.67 -6.74
C GLY A 53 -17.84 -14.13 -6.43
N GLY A 54 -19.12 -14.50 -6.38
CA GLY A 54 -19.56 -15.76 -5.82
C GLY A 54 -19.93 -15.60 -4.35
N GLY A 55 -20.97 -14.82 -4.08
CA GLY A 55 -21.77 -15.07 -2.89
C GLY A 55 -22.08 -16.56 -2.86
N PHE A 56 -21.51 -17.28 -1.89
CA PHE A 56 -22.16 -18.49 -1.45
C PHE A 56 -23.46 -18.00 -0.79
N VAL A 57 -24.49 -17.77 -1.62
CA VAL A 57 -25.86 -17.62 -1.17
C VAL A 57 -26.22 -18.97 -0.59
N PHE A 58 -25.93 -19.16 0.69
CA PHE A 58 -26.43 -20.31 1.41
C PHE A 58 -27.93 -20.06 1.57
N GLU A 59 -28.75 -20.71 0.75
CA GLU A 59 -30.18 -20.93 1.03
C GLU A 59 -30.32 -21.83 2.27
N THR A 60 -29.86 -21.37 3.43
CA THR A 60 -30.04 -22.07 4.69
C THR A 60 -30.53 -21.08 5.74
N LYS A 61 -31.76 -21.28 6.18
CA LYS A 61 -32.42 -20.47 7.21
C LYS A 61 -31.51 -20.28 8.41
N PHE A 62 -31.16 -19.03 8.68
CA PHE A 62 -30.30 -18.59 9.77
C PHE A 62 -31.01 -18.68 11.12
N PRO A 63 -30.31 -18.94 12.24
CA PRO A 63 -30.81 -18.57 13.55
C PRO A 63 -30.84 -17.04 13.66
N GLY A 64 -32.01 -16.45 13.47
CA GLY A 64 -32.19 -14.99 13.44
C GLY A 64 -32.57 -14.45 12.07
N GLU A 65 -33.41 -15.16 11.29
CA GLU A 65 -34.07 -14.57 10.10
C GLU A 65 -34.50 -13.13 10.41
N PRO A 66 -34.20 -12.15 9.52
CA PRO A 66 -34.46 -10.75 9.79
C PRO A 66 -35.93 -10.59 10.17
N LYS A 67 -36.16 -9.80 11.21
CA LYS A 67 -37.50 -9.50 11.72
C LYS A 67 -38.26 -8.66 10.70
N GLU A 68 -38.94 -9.32 9.78
CA GLU A 68 -39.81 -8.73 8.74
C GLU A 68 -39.06 -7.79 7.78
N THR A 69 -39.35 -7.88 6.48
CA THR A 69 -38.83 -6.91 5.52
C THR A 69 -39.41 -5.53 5.79
N PRO A 70 -38.65 -4.43 5.55
CA PRO A 70 -39.15 -3.08 5.74
C PRO A 70 -40.46 -2.86 4.97
N ALA A 71 -41.50 -2.35 5.63
CA ALA A 71 -42.82 -2.17 5.02
C ALA A 71 -42.82 -1.22 3.81
N ALA A 72 -41.83 -0.32 3.74
CA ALA A 72 -41.64 0.63 2.64
C ALA A 72 -40.93 0.02 1.41
N LEU A 73 -40.44 -1.22 1.51
CA LEU A 73 -39.73 -1.90 0.43
C LEU A 73 -40.72 -2.61 -0.52
N VAL A 74 -40.65 -2.26 -1.79
CA VAL A 74 -41.45 -2.82 -2.88
C VAL A 74 -40.55 -3.66 -3.79
N ASN A 75 -41.06 -4.81 -4.26
CA ASN A 75 -40.34 -5.75 -5.15
C ASN A 75 -38.94 -6.17 -4.64
N GLY A 76 -38.70 -6.08 -3.33
CA GLY A 76 -37.38 -6.27 -2.77
C GLY A 76 -37.08 -7.68 -2.29
N GLU A 77 -35.79 -7.92 -2.07
CA GLU A 77 -35.23 -9.14 -1.51
C GLU A 77 -34.28 -8.82 -0.35
N VAL A 78 -33.96 -9.84 0.44
CA VAL A 78 -33.00 -9.73 1.54
C VAL A 78 -31.73 -10.47 1.13
N ILE A 79 -30.60 -9.80 1.28
CA ILE A 79 -29.27 -10.29 0.95
C ILE A 79 -28.46 -10.36 2.24
N HIS A 80 -27.76 -11.49 2.44
CA HIS A 80 -26.85 -11.70 3.55
C HIS A 80 -25.42 -11.81 3.03
N GLY A 81 -24.55 -10.90 3.46
CA GLY A 81 -23.10 -10.98 3.29
C GLY A 81 -22.46 -11.66 4.50
N ILE A 82 -21.61 -12.66 4.26
CA ILE A 82 -20.81 -13.28 5.32
C ILE A 82 -19.43 -12.63 5.32
N ILE A 83 -19.12 -11.87 6.37
CA ILE A 83 -17.86 -11.15 6.46
C ILE A 83 -16.74 -12.12 6.85
N ASP A 84 -16.95 -12.91 7.92
CA ASP A 84 -16.02 -13.95 8.36
C ASP A 84 -16.59 -15.35 8.11
N ILE A 85 -16.22 -15.91 6.96
CA ILE A 85 -16.64 -17.27 6.61
C ILE A 85 -16.08 -18.32 7.58
N TYR A 86 -14.91 -18.11 8.19
CA TYR A 86 -14.30 -19.10 9.06
C TYR A 86 -15.03 -19.17 10.40
N GLN A 87 -15.25 -18.01 11.02
CA GLN A 87 -16.03 -17.91 12.26
C GLN A 87 -17.47 -18.39 12.02
N TYR A 88 -18.09 -18.03 10.88
CA TYR A 88 -19.43 -18.50 10.51
C TYR A 88 -19.52 -20.01 10.39
N VAL A 89 -18.60 -20.65 9.64
CA VAL A 89 -18.63 -22.10 9.44
C VAL A 89 -18.35 -22.83 10.77
N SER A 90 -17.44 -22.32 11.61
CA SER A 90 -17.16 -22.86 12.94
C SER A 90 -18.40 -22.83 13.85
N GLN A 91 -19.01 -21.65 14.00
CA GLN A 91 -20.23 -21.47 14.80
C GLN A 91 -21.40 -22.30 14.27
N GLY A 92 -21.59 -22.36 12.96
CA GLY A 92 -22.69 -23.10 12.37
C GLY A 92 -22.56 -24.61 12.47
N HIS A 93 -21.33 -25.12 12.47
CA HIS A 93 -21.07 -26.52 12.77
C HIS A 93 -21.33 -26.84 14.25
N ALA A 94 -20.87 -25.98 15.16
CA ALA A 94 -21.14 -26.13 16.60
C ALA A 94 -22.65 -26.10 16.90
N ALA A 95 -23.40 -25.25 16.19
CA ALA A 95 -24.86 -25.16 16.29
C ALA A 95 -25.62 -26.26 15.53
N GLY A 96 -24.92 -27.12 14.76
CA GLY A 96 -25.48 -28.29 14.11
C GLY A 96 -26.25 -28.03 12.81
N PHE A 97 -26.10 -26.85 12.19
CA PHE A 97 -26.73 -26.53 10.90
C PHE A 97 -25.76 -26.57 9.71
N ILE A 98 -24.44 -26.66 9.94
CA ILE A 98 -23.41 -26.86 8.92
C ILE A 98 -22.79 -28.25 9.09
N ASP A 99 -22.73 -29.04 8.01
CA ASP A 99 -22.14 -30.38 8.03
C ASP A 99 -20.61 -30.35 8.01
N SER A 100 -19.98 -31.22 8.78
CA SER A 100 -18.51 -31.26 8.90
C SER A 100 -17.76 -31.57 7.59
N SER A 101 -18.46 -32.03 6.56
CA SER A 101 -17.89 -32.29 5.23
C SER A 101 -17.41 -31.02 4.54
N ILE A 102 -17.95 -29.85 4.88
CA ILE A 102 -17.50 -28.55 4.36
C ILE A 102 -16.05 -28.25 4.78
N PHE A 103 -15.58 -28.79 5.92
CA PHE A 103 -14.19 -28.64 6.37
C PHE A 103 -13.21 -29.61 5.67
N ARG A 104 -13.69 -30.62 4.93
CA ARG A 104 -12.81 -31.66 4.36
C ARG A 104 -12.04 -31.14 3.13
N GLY A 105 -10.71 -31.12 3.23
CA GLY A 105 -9.80 -30.71 2.15
C GLY A 105 -9.33 -29.26 2.23
N ASN A 106 -9.77 -28.53 3.25
CA ASN A 106 -9.59 -27.09 3.38
C ASN A 106 -8.89 -26.77 4.72
N SER A 107 -7.74 -27.41 4.97
CA SER A 107 -6.98 -27.28 6.23
C SER A 107 -6.51 -25.86 6.53
N ALA A 108 -6.39 -25.00 5.51
CA ALA A 108 -6.10 -23.58 5.66
C ALA A 108 -7.26 -22.79 6.31
N MET A 109 -8.48 -23.33 6.35
CA MET A 109 -9.64 -22.67 6.99
C MET A 109 -9.64 -22.73 8.53
N ILE A 110 -8.81 -23.60 9.12
CA ILE A 110 -8.88 -23.93 10.57
C ILE A 110 -7.71 -23.29 11.35
N ASP A 111 -6.67 -22.84 10.66
CA ASP A 111 -5.42 -22.33 11.26
C ASP A 111 -5.40 -20.80 11.39
N SER A 112 -6.57 -20.14 11.37
CA SER A 112 -6.66 -18.73 11.71
C SER A 112 -6.72 -18.58 13.22
N VAL A 113 -5.80 -17.78 13.77
CA VAL A 113 -5.66 -17.50 15.22
C VAL A 113 -6.82 -16.67 15.79
N ALA A 114 -7.89 -16.49 15.00
CA ALA A 114 -8.97 -15.54 15.21
C ALA A 114 -10.36 -16.19 15.32
N ILE A 115 -10.45 -17.51 15.56
CA ILE A 115 -11.74 -18.20 15.79
C ILE A 115 -12.01 -18.32 17.30
N THR A 116 -13.23 -18.03 17.73
CA THR A 116 -13.70 -18.18 19.12
C THR A 116 -14.93 -19.08 19.23
N ASP A 117 -15.15 -19.68 20.41
CA ASP A 117 -16.39 -20.39 20.75
C ASP A 117 -17.49 -19.45 21.24
N GLU A 118 -17.16 -18.19 21.52
CA GLU A 118 -18.15 -17.15 21.81
C GLU A 118 -18.99 -16.83 20.57
N TRP A 119 -20.23 -16.37 20.76
CA TRP A 119 -21.06 -15.98 19.62
C TRP A 119 -20.53 -14.67 19.04
N VAL A 120 -20.25 -14.67 17.73
CA VAL A 120 -19.83 -13.51 16.95
C VAL A 120 -20.79 -13.34 15.78
N ASP A 121 -21.42 -12.17 15.70
CA ASP A 121 -22.26 -11.78 14.57
C ASP A 121 -21.44 -11.27 13.38
N VAL A 122 -21.06 -12.19 12.48
CA VAL A 122 -20.21 -11.92 11.31
C VAL A 122 -21.01 -11.75 10.01
N ILE A 123 -22.31 -11.50 10.12
CA ILE A 123 -23.23 -11.37 8.99
C ILE A 123 -23.61 -9.90 8.83
N PHE A 124 -23.56 -9.41 7.59
CA PHE A 124 -24.10 -8.12 7.21
C PHE A 124 -25.35 -8.33 6.36
N THR A 125 -26.49 -7.82 6.80
CA THR A 125 -27.77 -8.00 6.12
C THR A 125 -28.27 -6.70 5.54
N VAL A 126 -28.74 -6.76 4.29
CA VAL A 126 -29.42 -5.65 3.61
C VAL A 126 -30.70 -6.13 2.95
N ALA A 127 -31.66 -5.21 2.80
CA ALA A 127 -32.83 -5.43 1.96
C ALA A 127 -32.80 -4.45 0.80
N VAL A 128 -32.80 -4.98 -0.43
CA VAL A 128 -32.64 -4.20 -1.67
C VAL A 128 -33.92 -4.30 -2.49
N GLY A 129 -34.36 -3.21 -3.11
CA GLY A 129 -35.59 -3.16 -3.90
C GLY A 129 -35.94 -1.75 -4.32
N GLU A 130 -37.22 -1.43 -4.37
CA GLU A 130 -37.74 -0.12 -4.77
C GLU A 130 -38.52 0.53 -3.62
N ASP A 131 -38.58 1.86 -3.58
CA ASP A 131 -39.54 2.58 -2.75
C ASP A 131 -40.92 2.67 -3.43
N GLU A 132 -41.91 3.31 -2.76
CA GLU A 132 -43.25 3.48 -3.31
C GLU A 132 -43.30 4.29 -4.63
N GLU A 133 -42.25 5.07 -4.92
CA GLU A 133 -42.11 5.86 -6.15
C GLU A 133 -41.35 5.10 -7.27
N GLY A 134 -40.87 3.89 -6.99
CA GLY A 134 -40.10 3.06 -7.92
C GLY A 134 -38.60 3.41 -7.97
N LYS A 135 -38.07 4.15 -6.99
CA LYS A 135 -36.64 4.46 -6.91
C LYS A 135 -35.89 3.32 -6.21
N PRO A 136 -34.72 2.90 -6.72
CA PRO A 136 -33.94 1.83 -6.09
C PRO A 136 -33.42 2.27 -4.72
N VAL A 137 -33.62 1.42 -3.72
CA VAL A 137 -33.28 1.66 -2.32
C VAL A 137 -32.65 0.45 -1.68
N VAL A 138 -31.89 0.71 -0.62
CA VAL A 138 -31.35 -0.30 0.30
C VAL A 138 -31.69 0.06 1.74
N PHE A 139 -32.16 -0.92 2.50
CA PHE A 139 -32.29 -0.85 3.95
C PHE A 139 -31.19 -1.70 4.58
N VAL A 140 -30.58 -1.18 5.63
CA VAL A 140 -29.51 -1.87 6.36
C VAL A 140 -30.03 -2.41 7.68
N GLU A 141 -29.66 -3.65 8.02
CA GLU A 141 -29.90 -4.20 9.34
C GLU A 141 -29.00 -3.54 10.39
N GLY A 142 -29.61 -3.01 11.46
CA GLY A 142 -28.88 -2.51 12.62
C GLY A 142 -28.54 -3.61 13.62
N ARG A 143 -27.76 -3.25 14.65
CA ARG A 143 -27.19 -4.15 15.70
C ARG A 143 -28.17 -5.09 16.45
N ASN A 144 -29.49 -4.90 16.32
CA ASN A 144 -30.50 -5.70 17.02
C ASN A 144 -31.35 -6.60 16.10
N GLY A 145 -30.91 -6.79 14.85
CA GLY A 145 -31.65 -7.53 13.83
C GLY A 145 -32.90 -6.79 13.33
N GLU A 146 -32.90 -5.47 13.44
CA GLU A 146 -33.97 -4.59 12.97
C GLU A 146 -33.40 -3.65 11.90
N PHE A 147 -34.09 -3.54 10.77
CA PHE A 147 -33.69 -2.61 9.72
C PHE A 147 -33.77 -1.16 10.20
N LEU A 148 -32.78 -0.36 9.80
CA LEU A 148 -32.81 1.08 9.96
C LEU A 148 -34.08 1.64 9.29
N PRO A 149 -34.73 2.65 9.88
CA PRO A 149 -36.02 3.14 9.39
C PRO A 149 -35.92 3.91 8.07
N GLU A 150 -34.76 4.55 7.83
CA GLU A 150 -34.53 5.36 6.63
C GLU A 150 -33.79 4.53 5.57
N PRO A 151 -34.26 4.52 4.31
CA PRO A 151 -33.55 3.87 3.21
C PRO A 151 -32.35 4.71 2.76
N PHE A 152 -31.36 4.01 2.21
CA PHE A 152 -30.29 4.61 1.42
C PHE A 152 -30.62 4.46 -0.05
N TYR A 153 -30.20 5.43 -0.85
CA TYR A 153 -30.52 5.50 -2.26
C TYR A 153 -29.29 5.26 -3.11
N PHE A 154 -29.48 4.59 -4.25
CA PHE A 154 -28.42 4.48 -5.24
C PHE A 154 -28.26 5.78 -6.02
N GLU A 155 -27.02 6.23 -6.16
CA GLU A 155 -26.60 7.32 -7.03
C GLU A 155 -25.94 6.77 -8.29
N GLY A 156 -26.30 7.33 -9.45
CA GLY A 156 -25.81 6.87 -10.74
C GLY A 156 -24.67 7.73 -11.26
N THR A 157 -23.55 7.09 -11.59
CA THR A 157 -22.38 7.72 -12.22
C THR A 157 -22.07 7.03 -13.55
N THR A 158 -21.71 7.81 -14.57
CA THR A 158 -21.24 7.26 -15.86
C THR A 158 -19.72 7.13 -15.82
N VAL A 159 -19.21 5.92 -16.01
CA VAL A 159 -17.78 5.61 -16.07
C VAL A 159 -17.41 5.18 -17.48
N GLU A 160 -16.38 5.79 -18.05
CA GLU A 160 -15.80 5.39 -19.32
C GLU A 160 -14.65 4.42 -19.07
N PHE A 161 -14.73 3.24 -19.66
CA PHE A 161 -13.64 2.26 -19.63
C PHE A 161 -13.31 1.84 -21.06
N GLN A 162 -12.10 2.20 -21.50
CA GLN A 162 -11.70 2.17 -22.91
C GLN A 162 -12.67 3.00 -23.77
N ASP A 163 -13.44 2.36 -24.65
CA ASP A 163 -14.40 3.01 -25.56
C ASP A 163 -15.86 2.74 -25.16
N ASN A 164 -16.11 2.16 -23.97
CA ASN A 164 -17.45 1.81 -23.50
C ASN A 164 -17.85 2.68 -22.31
N LEU A 165 -19.09 3.17 -22.36
CA LEU A 165 -19.73 3.88 -21.24
C LEU A 165 -20.54 2.88 -20.42
N PHE A 166 -20.26 2.85 -19.12
CA PHE A 166 -20.98 2.07 -18.13
C PHE A 166 -21.72 3.02 -17.21
N GLN A 167 -22.98 2.72 -16.91
CA GLN A 167 -23.68 3.39 -15.82
C GLN A 167 -23.53 2.52 -14.57
N VAL A 168 -22.82 3.05 -13.58
CA VAL A 168 -22.60 2.43 -12.27
C VAL A 168 -23.56 3.08 -11.28
N MET A 169 -24.30 2.26 -10.55
CA MET A 169 -25.18 2.66 -9.46
C MET A 169 -24.49 2.31 -8.15
N GLU A 170 -24.35 3.27 -7.24
CA GLU A 170 -23.65 3.12 -5.97
C GLU A 170 -24.50 3.59 -4.79
N ALA A 171 -24.52 2.85 -3.69
CA ALA A 171 -25.09 3.27 -2.42
C ALA A 171 -24.09 3.05 -1.28
N VAL A 172 -23.67 4.13 -0.62
CA VAL A 172 -22.85 4.07 0.59
C VAL A 172 -23.76 3.94 1.81
N VAL A 173 -23.53 2.89 2.61
CA VAL A 173 -24.37 2.50 3.73
C VAL A 173 -23.53 2.22 4.98
N PRO A 174 -24.07 2.42 6.20
CA PRO A 174 -23.38 1.97 7.41
C PRO A 174 -23.28 0.43 7.40
N ALA A 175 -22.16 -0.10 7.85
CA ALA A 175 -21.96 -1.54 8.04
C ALA A 175 -21.44 -1.80 9.45
N GLY A 176 -22.08 -2.76 10.12
CA GLY A 176 -21.71 -3.17 11.46
C GLY A 176 -21.70 -4.68 11.58
N PHE A 177 -20.70 -5.20 12.28
CA PHE A 177 -20.53 -6.63 12.55
C PHE A 177 -19.61 -6.81 13.76
N GLU A 178 -19.64 -8.01 14.34
CA GLU A 178 -18.71 -8.43 15.38
C GLU A 178 -17.55 -9.21 14.78
N TYR A 179 -16.37 -9.09 15.41
CA TYR A 179 -15.25 -9.96 15.13
C TYR A 179 -14.49 -10.27 16.42
N TYR A 180 -13.74 -11.36 16.42
CA TYR A 180 -12.87 -11.71 17.55
C TYR A 180 -11.47 -11.17 17.32
N ASN A 181 -10.97 -10.32 18.22
CA ASN A 181 -9.64 -9.70 18.07
C ASN A 181 -8.49 -10.56 18.66
N GLY A 182 -8.78 -11.81 19.04
CA GLY A 182 -7.83 -12.68 19.75
C GLY A 182 -7.97 -12.67 21.27
N THR A 183 -8.69 -11.69 21.84
CA THR A 183 -8.93 -11.57 23.29
C THR A 183 -10.40 -11.44 23.66
N GLU A 184 -11.17 -10.69 22.88
CA GLU A 184 -12.60 -10.46 23.11
C GLU A 184 -13.35 -10.26 21.79
N VAL A 185 -14.68 -10.32 21.85
CA VAL A 185 -15.57 -9.99 20.74
C VAL A 185 -15.76 -8.48 20.69
N VAL A 186 -15.43 -7.89 19.54
CA VAL A 186 -15.45 -6.44 19.31
C VAL A 186 -16.48 -6.11 18.23
N TRP A 187 -17.24 -5.04 18.45
CA TRP A 187 -18.14 -4.48 17.43
C TRP A 187 -17.36 -3.52 16.53
N PHE A 188 -17.38 -3.78 15.23
CA PHE A 188 -16.93 -2.85 14.21
C PHE A 188 -18.11 -2.06 13.66
N GLU A 189 -17.91 -0.76 13.42
CA GLU A 189 -18.86 0.11 12.73
C GLU A 189 -18.10 0.94 11.69
N GLY A 190 -18.51 0.86 10.43
CA GLY A 190 -17.91 1.57 9.30
C GLY A 190 -18.91 1.88 8.21
N GLN A 191 -18.42 2.25 7.03
CA GLN A 191 -19.23 2.42 5.82
C GLN A 191 -18.89 1.30 4.84
N ALA A 192 -19.88 0.84 4.08
CA ALA A 192 -19.74 -0.08 2.96
C ALA A 192 -20.43 0.51 1.73
N SER A 193 -20.01 0.13 0.53
CA SER A 193 -20.58 0.62 -0.73
C SER A 193 -21.15 -0.50 -1.57
N LEU A 194 -22.45 -0.44 -1.85
CA LEU A 194 -23.14 -1.37 -2.75
C LEU A 194 -23.09 -0.82 -4.17
N MET A 195 -22.48 -1.56 -5.09
CA MET A 195 -22.34 -1.14 -6.49
C MET A 195 -22.94 -2.17 -7.46
N TYR A 196 -23.63 -1.70 -8.49
CA TYR A 196 -24.06 -2.53 -9.62
C TYR A 196 -24.05 -1.73 -10.94
N LEU A 197 -23.94 -2.44 -12.07
CA LEU A 197 -24.10 -1.83 -13.39
C LEU A 197 -25.60 -1.69 -13.67
N SER A 198 -26.07 -0.55 -14.19
CA SER A 198 -27.52 -0.31 -14.43
C SER A 198 -28.25 -1.42 -15.19
N ASP A 199 -27.51 -2.17 -16.01
CA ASP A 199 -28.02 -3.23 -16.88
C ASP A 199 -27.91 -4.64 -16.26
N SER A 200 -27.39 -4.76 -15.04
CA SER A 200 -27.27 -5.99 -14.24
C SER A 200 -27.90 -5.78 -12.86
N PRO A 201 -28.87 -6.61 -12.43
CA PRO A 201 -29.50 -6.46 -11.13
C PRO A 201 -28.50 -6.56 -9.96
N PRO A 202 -28.86 -6.06 -8.76
CA PRO A 202 -28.03 -6.07 -7.56
C PRO A 202 -27.80 -7.47 -6.96
N ASP A 203 -28.27 -8.53 -7.61
CA ASP A 203 -28.38 -9.90 -7.05
C ASP A 203 -27.03 -10.58 -6.81
N GLU A 204 -25.92 -10.08 -7.37
CA GLU A 204 -24.61 -10.77 -7.30
C GLU A 204 -23.38 -9.91 -6.95
N SER A 205 -23.51 -8.59 -6.70
CA SER A 205 -22.33 -7.70 -6.54
C SER A 205 -22.32 -6.85 -5.27
N LEU A 206 -22.61 -7.44 -4.11
CA LEU A 206 -22.30 -6.79 -2.83
C LEU A 206 -20.78 -6.68 -2.69
N GLN A 207 -20.28 -5.44 -2.74
CA GLN A 207 -18.90 -5.13 -2.41
C GLN A 207 -18.89 -4.50 -1.01
N LEU A 208 -17.98 -4.94 -0.15
CA LEU A 208 -17.77 -4.32 1.15
C LEU A 208 -16.43 -3.60 1.08
N PHE A 209 -16.49 -2.29 1.33
CA PHE A 209 -15.32 -1.45 1.53
C PHE A 209 -15.22 -1.18 3.02
N PHE A 210 -14.00 -1.08 3.53
CA PHE A 210 -13.75 -0.66 4.91
C PHE A 210 -12.86 0.57 4.83
N GLU A 211 -13.46 1.75 4.93
CA GLU A 211 -12.78 3.03 4.68
C GLU A 211 -11.99 3.56 5.88
N LYS A 212 -11.72 2.71 6.88
CA LYS A 212 -11.01 3.11 8.08
C LYS A 212 -9.59 2.59 8.06
N ILE A 213 -8.65 3.51 8.26
CA ILE A 213 -7.21 3.21 8.30
C ILE A 213 -6.76 3.33 9.76
N PRO A 214 -6.04 2.36 10.34
CA PRO A 214 -5.40 2.52 11.63
C PRO A 214 -4.30 3.59 11.55
N MET A 215 -4.43 4.65 12.34
CA MET A 215 -3.47 5.76 12.40
C MET A 215 -3.03 6.03 13.84
N GLY A 216 -1.80 6.52 14.01
CA GLY A 216 -1.26 6.84 15.33
C GLY A 216 -0.04 7.74 15.23
N THR A 217 0.72 7.80 16.31
CA THR A 217 1.99 8.54 16.35
C THR A 217 3.08 7.65 16.91
N TRP A 218 4.29 7.79 16.37
CA TRP A 218 5.46 7.10 16.86
C TRP A 218 6.58 8.11 17.14
N THR A 219 7.22 8.00 18.30
CA THR A 219 8.31 8.89 18.70
C THR A 219 9.63 8.13 18.79
N VAL A 220 10.63 8.57 18.01
CA VAL A 220 11.99 8.03 17.96
C VAL A 220 12.98 9.18 18.05
N ASN A 221 13.97 9.09 18.93
CA ASN A 221 15.04 10.10 19.07
C ASN A 221 14.52 11.56 19.18
N ASP A 222 13.48 11.78 19.99
CA ASP A 222 12.80 13.08 20.17
C ASP A 222 12.08 13.64 18.92
N GLN A 223 11.96 12.85 17.86
CA GLN A 223 11.14 13.15 16.68
C GLN A 223 9.85 12.34 16.74
N THR A 224 8.72 12.99 16.46
CA THR A 224 7.40 12.36 16.41
C THR A 224 6.94 12.34 14.96
N PHE A 225 6.49 11.16 14.52
CA PHE A 225 5.98 10.92 13.18
C PHE A 225 4.52 10.49 13.28
N ASP A 226 3.69 10.99 12.37
CA ASP A 226 2.37 10.40 12.14
C ASP A 226 2.57 9.08 11.40
N VAL A 227 1.82 8.05 11.79
CA VAL A 227 1.96 6.70 11.22
C VAL A 227 0.61 6.14 10.84
N ALA A 228 0.59 5.30 9.82
CA ALA A 228 -0.59 4.58 9.38
C ALA A 228 -0.25 3.14 9.00
N LEU A 229 -1.26 2.27 8.93
CA LEU A 229 -1.08 0.88 8.55
C LEU A 229 -2.03 0.55 7.40
N SER A 230 -1.50 0.13 6.25
CA SER A 230 -2.33 -0.35 5.15
C SER A 230 -2.50 -1.84 5.16
N LYS A 231 -3.62 -2.25 4.62
CA LYS A 231 -4.03 -3.62 4.47
C LYS A 231 -4.53 -3.82 3.04
N GLU A 232 -4.31 -4.99 2.47
CA GLU A 232 -5.11 -5.43 1.33
C GLU A 232 -6.59 -5.43 1.72
N SER A 233 -7.47 -5.25 0.74
CA SER A 233 -8.92 -5.14 0.90
C SER A 233 -9.51 -6.33 1.65
N ALA A 234 -9.57 -6.22 2.96
CA ALA A 234 -9.95 -7.32 3.82
C ALA A 234 -10.52 -6.83 5.15
N PRO A 235 -11.38 -7.65 5.78
CA PRO A 235 -11.91 -7.34 7.11
C PRO A 235 -10.80 -7.12 8.15
N PRO A 236 -11.07 -6.34 9.23
CA PRO A 236 -10.07 -5.92 10.19
C PRO A 236 -9.30 -7.09 10.80
N TYR A 237 -9.91 -8.26 11.04
CA TYR A 237 -9.29 -9.40 11.72
C TYR A 237 -8.30 -10.27 10.90
N ARG A 238 -8.00 -9.90 9.65
CA ARG A 238 -7.03 -10.64 8.79
C ARG A 238 -5.62 -10.05 8.91
N LYS A 239 -4.86 -10.41 9.94
CA LYS A 239 -3.55 -9.79 10.23
C LYS A 239 -2.49 -10.01 9.16
N GLU A 240 -2.58 -11.12 8.44
CA GLU A 240 -1.64 -11.51 7.39
C GLU A 240 -1.76 -10.70 6.10
N LEU A 241 -2.76 -9.82 6.02
CA LEU A 241 -3.03 -8.97 4.87
C LEU A 241 -2.56 -7.52 5.07
N TYR A 242 -1.92 -7.22 6.21
CA TYR A 242 -1.20 -5.95 6.35
C TYR A 242 0.03 -5.95 5.45
N THR A 243 0.23 -4.86 4.72
CA THR A 243 1.23 -4.78 3.65
C THR A 243 2.29 -3.74 3.93
N TYR A 244 1.87 -2.51 4.28
CA TYR A 244 2.79 -1.41 4.54
C TYR A 244 2.47 -0.73 5.86
N PHE A 245 3.52 -0.36 6.58
CA PHE A 245 3.51 0.60 7.65
C PHE A 245 3.97 1.93 7.07
N TYR A 246 3.10 2.93 7.14
CA TYR A 246 3.37 4.26 6.64
C TYR A 246 3.88 5.17 7.74
N ILE A 247 4.85 6.01 7.42
CA ILE A 247 5.42 6.99 8.33
C ILE A 247 5.51 8.31 7.57
N ASP A 248 4.76 9.32 8.01
CA ASP A 248 4.84 10.69 7.48
C ASP A 248 6.19 11.27 7.90
N MET A 249 7.15 11.22 6.97
CA MET A 249 8.54 11.57 7.20
C MET A 249 8.77 13.07 7.05
N ASP A 250 7.86 13.78 6.39
CA ASP A 250 8.02 15.20 6.11
C ASP A 250 7.08 16.14 6.86
N GLY A 251 6.07 15.58 7.53
CA GLY A 251 5.12 16.27 8.37
C GLY A 251 4.14 17.12 7.56
N ASP A 252 3.89 16.80 6.29
CA ASP A 252 2.88 17.49 5.48
C ASP A 252 1.46 16.98 5.75
N GLY A 253 1.31 15.88 6.49
CA GLY A 253 0.06 15.25 6.88
C GLY A 253 -0.57 14.36 5.80
N ALA A 254 0.14 14.15 4.69
CA ALA A 254 -0.15 13.12 3.70
C ALA A 254 0.82 11.95 3.87
N PHE A 255 0.43 10.78 3.34
CA PHE A 255 1.34 9.66 3.22
C PHE A 255 1.66 9.44 1.74
N ASP A 256 2.93 9.36 1.39
CA ASP A 256 3.39 8.96 0.06
C ASP A 256 3.10 7.47 -0.15
N VAL A 257 1.91 7.20 -0.70
CA VAL A 257 1.34 5.85 -0.80
C VAL A 257 1.97 4.95 -1.85
N MET A 258 2.83 5.49 -2.71
CA MET A 258 3.52 4.67 -3.70
C MET A 258 4.44 3.68 -2.97
N PRO A 259 4.53 2.40 -3.40
CA PRO A 259 5.40 1.41 -2.77
C PRO A 259 6.88 1.83 -2.65
N ASP A 260 7.31 2.77 -3.50
CA ASP A 260 8.63 3.38 -3.55
C ASP A 260 8.68 4.79 -2.94
N GLY A 261 7.55 5.25 -2.40
CA GLY A 261 7.44 6.45 -1.59
C GLY A 261 8.33 6.35 -0.36
N MET A 262 8.81 7.51 0.10
CA MET A 262 9.68 7.64 1.27
C MET A 262 9.01 7.19 2.58
N GLU A 263 7.71 6.99 2.52
CA GLU A 263 6.85 6.84 3.67
C GLU A 263 6.26 5.43 3.75
N ALA A 264 6.36 4.62 2.69
CA ALA A 264 5.87 3.25 2.65
C ALA A 264 6.93 2.24 3.08
N TYR A 265 6.70 1.50 4.17
CA TYR A 265 7.63 0.48 4.65
C TYR A 265 6.94 -0.89 4.68
N PRO A 266 7.41 -1.89 3.89
CA PRO A 266 6.81 -3.23 3.94
C PRO A 266 6.85 -3.80 5.36
N VAL A 267 5.72 -4.33 5.85
CA VAL A 267 5.62 -4.79 7.25
C VAL A 267 6.49 -6.02 7.56
N ASN A 268 6.97 -6.70 6.53
CA ASN A 268 7.78 -7.91 6.60
C ASN A 268 9.27 -7.67 6.34
N GLU A 269 9.69 -6.42 6.17
CA GLU A 269 11.08 -6.04 5.93
C GLU A 269 11.58 -5.07 7.01
N PRO A 270 12.87 -5.13 7.36
CA PRO A 270 13.45 -4.12 8.22
C PRO A 270 13.52 -2.77 7.48
N PHE A 271 13.49 -1.68 8.23
CA PHE A 271 13.54 -0.33 7.69
C PHE A 271 14.35 0.61 8.58
N ASN A 272 14.71 1.80 8.11
CA ASN A 272 15.53 2.74 8.86
C ASN A 272 14.77 4.03 9.16
N ILE A 273 14.73 4.42 10.43
CA ILE A 273 14.15 5.69 10.90
C ILE A 273 15.12 6.33 11.88
N ALA A 274 15.38 7.62 11.68
CA ALA A 274 16.28 8.42 12.51
C ALA A 274 17.68 7.78 12.70
N GLY A 275 18.18 7.07 11.67
CA GLY A 275 19.51 6.45 11.67
C GLY A 275 19.60 5.10 12.39
N GLU A 276 18.46 4.54 12.82
CA GLU A 276 18.38 3.23 13.46
C GLU A 276 17.51 2.29 12.60
N SER A 277 17.90 1.02 12.55
CA SER A 277 17.16 -0.01 11.80
C SER A 277 16.15 -0.67 12.72
N TRP A 278 14.90 -0.73 12.28
CA TRP A 278 13.74 -1.23 13.00
C TRP A 278 13.11 -2.39 12.22
N ALA A 279 12.38 -3.23 12.92
CA ALA A 279 11.57 -4.28 12.32
C ALA A 279 10.21 -4.33 13.04
N ILE A 280 9.15 -4.52 12.25
CA ILE A 280 7.84 -4.87 12.80
C ILE A 280 7.87 -6.34 13.17
N THR A 281 7.54 -6.65 14.42
CA THR A 281 7.62 -8.01 14.98
C THR A 281 6.24 -8.63 15.19
N ASP A 282 5.21 -7.80 15.38
CA ASP A 282 3.82 -8.24 15.43
C ASP A 282 2.90 -7.07 15.07
N ILE A 283 1.70 -7.40 14.59
CA ILE A 283 0.61 -6.47 14.36
C ILE A 283 -0.63 -7.08 14.99
N ALA A 284 -1.37 -6.28 15.78
CA ALA A 284 -2.62 -6.70 16.36
C ALA A 284 -3.60 -7.18 15.28
N ILE A 285 -4.47 -8.14 15.63
CA ILE A 285 -5.37 -8.78 14.67
C ILE A 285 -6.21 -7.76 13.89
N ASP A 286 -6.63 -6.69 14.55
CA ASP A 286 -7.44 -5.58 14.03
C ASP A 286 -6.62 -4.35 13.60
N GLY A 287 -5.29 -4.43 13.68
CA GLY A 287 -4.39 -3.32 13.40
C GLY A 287 -4.44 -2.21 14.44
N SER A 288 -5.04 -2.43 15.62
CA SER A 288 -5.08 -1.45 16.70
C SER A 288 -3.71 -1.16 17.32
N SER A 289 -2.70 -2.00 17.05
CA SER A 289 -1.32 -1.72 17.41
C SER A 289 -0.30 -2.45 16.54
N VAL A 290 0.92 -1.89 16.51
CA VAL A 290 2.09 -2.46 15.84
C VAL A 290 3.21 -2.58 16.86
N THR A 291 3.80 -3.77 16.98
CA THR A 291 4.95 -4.02 17.85
C THR A 291 6.24 -3.90 17.05
N ILE A 292 7.12 -2.98 17.45
CA ILE A 292 8.38 -2.67 16.75
C ILE A 292 9.55 -3.01 17.67
N ASP A 293 10.60 -3.58 17.09
CA ASP A 293 11.88 -3.83 17.77
C ASP A 293 13.05 -3.36 16.91
N VAL A 294 14.23 -3.24 17.52
CA VAL A 294 15.47 -2.96 16.80
C VAL A 294 15.82 -4.14 15.90
N SER A 295 16.08 -3.86 14.63
CA SER A 295 16.50 -4.89 13.67
C SER A 295 17.98 -5.25 13.84
N GLU A 296 18.29 -6.54 13.77
CA GLU A 296 19.67 -7.03 13.63
C GLU A 296 20.24 -6.71 12.24
N GLU A 297 19.38 -6.65 11.23
CA GLU A 297 19.73 -6.29 9.86
C GLU A 297 19.87 -4.77 9.74
N LYS A 298 21.00 -4.35 9.18
CA LYS A 298 21.27 -2.94 8.92
C LYS A 298 20.68 -2.54 7.58
N VAL A 299 19.75 -1.60 7.65
CA VAL A 299 19.12 -0.98 6.50
C VAL A 299 19.57 0.47 6.47
N ASP A 300 19.99 0.94 5.30
CA ASP A 300 20.35 2.34 5.10
C ASP A 300 19.09 3.22 5.13
N PRO A 301 19.18 4.49 5.59
CA PRO A 301 18.06 5.42 5.51
C PRO A 301 17.66 5.62 4.06
N LYS A 302 16.35 5.63 3.80
CA LYS A 302 15.84 6.10 2.51
C LYS A 302 16.31 7.56 2.29
N VAL A 303 16.70 7.90 1.06
CA VAL A 303 17.09 9.27 0.71
C VAL A 303 15.85 10.00 0.21
N ALA A 304 15.49 11.12 0.82
CA ALA A 304 14.29 11.86 0.42
C ALA A 304 14.44 12.46 -0.99
N LEU A 305 13.51 12.11 -1.89
CA LEU A 305 13.52 12.52 -3.30
C LEU A 305 12.37 13.48 -3.62
N ARG A 306 12.34 14.65 -2.96
CA ARG A 306 11.24 15.61 -3.06
C ARG A 306 11.77 17.06 -3.11
N PRO A 307 10.97 18.03 -3.55
CA PRO A 307 11.39 19.43 -3.57
C PRO A 307 11.95 19.90 -2.21
N GLY A 308 13.12 20.54 -2.23
CA GLY A 308 13.82 21.04 -1.05
C GLY A 308 14.87 20.10 -0.44
N THR A 309 15.07 18.89 -0.99
CA THR A 309 16.11 17.96 -0.52
C THR A 309 17.30 17.90 -1.47
N GLU A 310 18.49 17.54 -0.95
CA GLU A 310 19.69 17.36 -1.78
C GLU A 310 19.50 16.15 -2.72
N ALA A 311 19.73 16.36 -4.02
CA ALA A 311 19.63 15.30 -5.00
C ALA A 311 20.74 14.26 -4.78
N PRO A 312 20.43 12.94 -4.83
CA PRO A 312 21.45 11.91 -4.68
C PRO A 312 22.57 12.04 -5.72
N LYS A 313 23.81 11.98 -5.24
CA LYS A 313 25.00 12.13 -6.10
C LYS A 313 25.29 10.83 -6.82
N PHE A 314 25.54 10.92 -8.11
CA PHE A 314 26.05 9.83 -8.93
C PHE A 314 27.20 10.29 -9.82
N THR A 315 28.00 9.31 -10.26
CA THR A 315 29.01 9.44 -11.30
C THR A 315 28.86 8.24 -12.23
N ALA A 316 28.71 8.47 -13.53
CA ALA A 316 28.57 7.39 -14.51
C ALA A 316 29.19 7.75 -15.85
N GLU A 317 29.47 6.71 -16.64
CA GLU A 317 29.93 6.84 -18.01
C GLU A 317 28.74 7.15 -18.93
N THR A 318 28.85 8.22 -19.70
CA THR A 318 27.89 8.55 -20.75
C THR A 318 28.06 7.66 -21.97
N LEU A 319 27.06 7.63 -22.84
CA LEU A 319 27.08 6.94 -24.13
C LEU A 319 28.24 7.39 -25.04
N SER A 320 28.74 8.61 -24.84
CA SER A 320 29.90 9.14 -25.56
C SER A 320 31.26 8.64 -25.02
N GLY A 321 31.26 7.93 -23.89
CA GLY A 321 32.45 7.44 -23.19
C GLY A 321 33.06 8.44 -22.19
N ASP A 322 32.44 9.61 -22.02
CA ASP A 322 32.85 10.60 -21.02
C ASP A 322 32.25 10.28 -19.65
N GLU A 323 33.04 10.46 -18.57
CA GLU A 323 32.54 10.38 -17.20
C GLU A 323 31.77 11.67 -16.85
N LEU A 324 30.55 11.52 -16.34
CA LEU A 324 29.68 12.61 -15.90
C LEU A 324 29.25 12.35 -14.46
N SER A 325 29.45 13.34 -13.58
CA SER A 325 28.83 13.36 -12.26
C SER A 325 27.78 14.46 -12.16
N LEU A 326 26.79 14.27 -11.29
CA LEU A 326 25.80 15.33 -11.02
C LEU A 326 26.47 16.60 -10.49
N ALA A 327 27.59 16.46 -9.77
CA ALA A 327 28.38 17.58 -9.28
C ALA A 327 29.04 18.41 -10.40
N ASP A 328 29.35 17.81 -11.56
CA ASP A 328 29.90 18.52 -12.71
C ASP A 328 28.90 19.50 -13.33
N LEU A 329 27.60 19.31 -13.04
CA LEU A 329 26.50 20.15 -13.51
C LEU A 329 26.08 21.21 -12.47
N GLN A 330 26.78 21.31 -11.34
CA GLN A 330 26.52 22.34 -10.34
C GLN A 330 26.57 23.74 -10.96
N GLY A 331 25.62 24.61 -10.58
CA GLY A 331 25.44 25.92 -11.19
C GLY A 331 24.41 25.95 -12.32
N LYS A 332 23.89 24.79 -12.76
CA LYS A 332 22.79 24.67 -13.71
C LYS A 332 21.55 24.08 -13.06
N TYR A 333 20.39 24.36 -13.64
CA TYR A 333 19.25 23.47 -13.46
C TYR A 333 19.49 22.18 -14.27
N VAL A 334 19.19 21.03 -13.68
CA VAL A 334 19.40 19.72 -14.32
C VAL A 334 18.09 18.94 -14.27
N MET A 335 17.55 18.59 -15.44
CA MET A 335 16.46 17.63 -15.52
C MET A 335 17.02 16.22 -15.69
N ILE A 336 16.81 15.35 -14.72
CA ILE A 336 17.16 13.93 -14.79
C ILE A 336 15.95 13.20 -15.37
N ASP A 337 16.13 12.56 -16.51
CA ASP A 337 15.11 11.84 -17.27
C ASP A 337 15.40 10.34 -17.22
N PHE A 338 14.64 9.60 -16.43
CA PHE A 338 14.71 8.14 -16.39
C PHE A 338 13.76 7.55 -17.44
N TRP A 339 14.31 6.85 -18.42
CA TRP A 339 13.56 6.43 -19.61
C TRP A 339 14.09 5.13 -20.25
N GLY A 340 13.50 4.73 -21.39
CA GLY A 340 13.99 3.62 -22.20
C GLY A 340 13.36 3.58 -23.59
N THR A 341 14.04 2.99 -24.57
CA THR A 341 13.59 2.87 -25.98
C THR A 341 12.47 1.86 -26.19
N TRP A 342 12.13 1.10 -25.15
CA TRP A 342 10.99 0.19 -25.10
C TRP A 342 9.76 0.84 -24.42
N CYS A 343 9.93 1.99 -23.76
CA CYS A 343 8.88 2.72 -23.05
C CYS A 343 8.11 3.60 -24.04
N GLY A 344 6.89 3.21 -24.40
CA GLY A 344 6.00 3.97 -25.30
C GLY A 344 5.79 5.43 -24.85
N PRO A 345 5.34 5.67 -23.61
CA PRO A 345 5.13 7.04 -23.10
C PRO A 345 6.40 7.89 -23.12
N CYS A 346 7.58 7.31 -22.88
CA CYS A 346 8.85 8.02 -22.95
C CYS A 346 9.13 8.52 -24.38
N ILE A 347 8.90 7.67 -25.39
CA ILE A 347 9.07 8.03 -26.81
C ILE A 347 8.09 9.12 -27.22
N ASP A 348 6.83 9.04 -26.75
CA ASP A 348 5.81 10.04 -27.04
C ASP A 348 6.13 11.41 -26.42
N ALA A 349 6.87 11.45 -25.30
CA ALA A 349 7.34 12.68 -24.66
C ALA A 349 8.54 13.34 -25.37
N LEU A 350 9.34 12.58 -26.13
CA LEU A 350 10.58 13.08 -26.75
C LEU A 350 10.43 14.36 -27.60
N PRO A 351 9.37 14.55 -28.40
CA PRO A 351 9.20 15.79 -29.16
C PRO A 351 9.17 17.04 -28.27
N VAL A 352 8.48 16.97 -27.13
CA VAL A 352 8.38 18.09 -26.19
C VAL A 352 9.70 18.28 -25.43
N ILE A 353 10.36 17.19 -25.03
CA ILE A 353 11.67 17.26 -24.38
C ILE A 353 12.72 17.90 -25.32
N LYS A 354 12.69 17.55 -26.61
CA LYS A 354 13.55 18.17 -27.64
C LYS A 354 13.27 19.66 -27.79
N GLU A 355 12.00 20.08 -27.78
CA GLU A 355 11.61 21.49 -27.81
C GLU A 355 12.10 22.24 -26.56
N ALA A 356 11.93 21.67 -25.37
CA ALA A 356 12.42 22.23 -24.12
C ALA A 356 13.95 22.40 -24.14
N TYR A 357 14.68 21.38 -24.60
CA TYR A 357 16.13 21.45 -24.70
C TYR A 357 16.61 22.47 -25.76
N GLU A 358 15.89 22.62 -26.88
CA GLU A 358 16.20 23.66 -27.86
C GLU A 358 15.98 25.07 -27.31
N LYS A 359 14.96 25.26 -26.46
CA LYS A 359 14.66 26.56 -25.85
C LYS A 359 15.61 26.92 -24.71
N TYR A 360 15.89 25.98 -23.82
CA TYR A 360 16.55 26.27 -22.54
C TYR A 360 17.97 25.68 -22.42
N GLY A 361 18.30 24.64 -23.18
CA GLY A 361 19.57 23.92 -23.05
C GLY A 361 20.80 24.81 -23.25
N GLY A 362 21.81 24.67 -22.38
CA GLY A 362 23.05 25.41 -22.49
C GLY A 362 23.67 25.81 -21.15
N GLU A 363 23.89 27.13 -20.97
CA GLU A 363 24.64 27.66 -19.83
C GLU A 363 23.94 27.42 -18.48
N ASN A 364 22.61 27.52 -18.42
CA ASN A 364 21.84 27.48 -17.17
C ASN A 364 20.95 26.23 -17.01
N PHE A 365 20.84 25.39 -18.04
CA PHE A 365 20.00 24.19 -18.03
C PHE A 365 20.64 23.04 -18.80
N GLU A 366 20.51 21.83 -18.27
CA GLU A 366 20.96 20.57 -18.88
C GLU A 366 19.91 19.47 -18.67
N ILE A 367 19.86 18.50 -19.58
CA ILE A 367 19.10 17.26 -19.38
C ILE A 367 20.09 16.10 -19.25
N VAL A 368 19.85 15.18 -18.33
CA VAL A 368 20.63 13.94 -18.24
C VAL A 368 19.67 12.77 -18.38
N GLY A 369 19.76 12.05 -19.50
CA GLY A 369 18.96 10.86 -19.73
C GLY A 369 19.61 9.65 -19.08
N ILE A 370 18.94 9.01 -18.12
CA ILE A 370 19.32 7.73 -17.54
C ILE A 370 18.44 6.66 -18.20
N ALA A 371 19.03 5.85 -19.08
CA ALA A 371 18.29 4.93 -19.92
C ALA A 371 18.42 3.49 -19.42
N ASN A 372 17.30 2.87 -19.05
CA ASN A 372 17.26 1.44 -18.76
C ASN A 372 17.13 0.65 -20.06
N GLU A 373 18.18 -0.08 -20.42
CA GLU A 373 18.29 -0.72 -21.74
C GLU A 373 18.75 -2.18 -21.69
N LEU A 374 18.35 -2.94 -22.71
CA LEU A 374 18.77 -4.33 -22.87
C LEU A 374 19.90 -4.50 -23.87
N ASN A 375 20.12 -3.51 -24.75
CA ASN A 375 21.07 -3.62 -25.84
C ASN A 375 21.67 -2.25 -26.16
N LEU A 376 22.94 -2.07 -25.82
CA LEU A 376 23.67 -0.82 -26.00
C LEU A 376 23.70 -0.36 -27.47
N GLU A 377 23.97 -1.26 -28.41
CA GLU A 377 24.01 -0.92 -29.84
C GLU A 377 22.65 -0.41 -30.35
N ARG A 378 21.55 -1.01 -29.92
CA ARG A 378 20.19 -0.55 -30.27
C ARG A 378 19.93 0.83 -29.67
N PHE A 379 20.35 1.05 -28.42
CA PHE A 379 20.21 2.33 -27.75
C PHE A 379 21.01 3.43 -28.46
N GLU A 380 22.28 3.18 -28.77
CA GLU A 380 23.14 4.08 -29.56
C GLU A 380 22.47 4.48 -30.87
N ASN A 381 22.01 3.50 -31.65
CA ASN A 381 21.33 3.76 -32.92
C ASN A 381 20.03 4.57 -32.74
N PHE A 382 19.30 4.38 -31.64
CA PHE A 382 18.09 5.14 -31.35
C PHE A 382 18.43 6.60 -31.01
N VAL A 383 19.40 6.81 -30.11
CA VAL A 383 19.88 8.13 -29.71
C VAL A 383 20.36 8.94 -30.91
N ASP A 384 21.15 8.31 -31.79
CA ASP A 384 21.63 8.91 -33.03
C ASP A 384 20.49 9.25 -34.00
N ARG A 385 19.54 8.31 -34.20
CA ARG A 385 18.40 8.51 -35.11
C ARG A 385 17.49 9.64 -34.63
N GLU A 386 17.23 9.68 -33.33
CA GLU A 386 16.39 10.71 -32.71
C GLU A 386 17.13 12.03 -32.52
N ASN A 387 18.46 12.04 -32.72
CA ASN A 387 19.33 13.19 -32.55
C ASN A 387 19.17 13.83 -31.15
N LEU A 388 19.22 12.98 -30.11
CA LEU A 388 19.20 13.45 -28.72
C LEU A 388 20.54 14.11 -28.42
N LYS A 389 20.50 15.39 -28.03
CA LYS A 389 21.69 16.25 -27.93
C LYS A 389 22.24 16.37 -26.52
N TRP A 390 21.54 15.82 -25.54
CA TRP A 390 21.91 15.86 -24.14
C TRP A 390 22.55 14.54 -23.72
N PRO A 391 23.40 14.53 -22.67
CA PRO A 391 24.05 13.33 -22.17
C PRO A 391 23.07 12.18 -21.93
N GLN A 392 23.46 10.99 -22.38
CA GLN A 392 22.75 9.73 -22.14
C GLN A 392 23.65 8.82 -21.33
N ILE A 393 23.14 8.24 -20.25
CA ILE A 393 23.82 7.24 -19.42
C ILE A 393 23.06 5.92 -19.59
N PRO A 394 23.64 4.91 -20.28
CA PRO A 394 23.01 3.62 -20.45
C PRO A 394 23.21 2.73 -19.22
N GLU A 395 22.13 2.38 -18.52
CA GLU A 395 22.12 1.34 -17.50
C GLU A 395 21.61 0.03 -18.12
N ILE A 396 22.54 -0.89 -18.40
CA ILE A 396 22.23 -2.16 -19.08
C ILE A 396 21.83 -3.22 -18.05
N TYR A 397 20.61 -3.77 -18.21
CA TYR A 397 19.89 -4.71 -17.33
C TYR A 397 20.67 -5.91 -16.75
N GLU A 398 21.86 -6.23 -17.26
CA GLU A 398 22.72 -7.28 -16.70
C GLU A 398 23.47 -6.86 -15.42
N LYS A 399 23.30 -5.61 -14.98
CA LYS A 399 23.79 -5.08 -13.71
C LYS A 399 22.64 -4.42 -12.95
N ASP A 400 22.59 -4.63 -11.64
CA ASP A 400 21.75 -3.84 -10.75
C ASP A 400 22.04 -2.35 -11.01
N SER A 401 20.97 -1.58 -11.12
CA SER A 401 21.01 -0.25 -11.71
C SER A 401 21.20 0.78 -10.61
N GLU A 402 22.45 1.03 -10.24
CA GLU A 402 22.81 1.83 -9.06
C GLU A 402 22.14 3.22 -9.04
N ILE A 403 21.98 3.90 -10.19
CA ILE A 403 21.35 5.23 -10.23
C ILE A 403 19.83 5.15 -10.10
N GLN A 404 19.20 4.19 -10.79
CA GLN A 404 17.75 3.97 -10.66
C GLN A 404 17.35 3.61 -9.23
N GLU A 405 18.11 2.74 -8.55
CA GLU A 405 17.86 2.41 -7.15
C GLU A 405 18.04 3.63 -6.25
N LEU A 406 19.10 4.40 -6.47
CA LEU A 406 19.39 5.62 -5.71
C LEU A 406 18.27 6.67 -5.82
N TYR A 407 17.58 6.72 -6.97
CA TYR A 407 16.44 7.59 -7.24
C TYR A 407 15.08 6.88 -7.13
N SER A 408 15.06 5.67 -6.56
CA SER A 408 13.84 4.85 -6.34
C SER A 408 12.94 4.75 -7.58
N VAL A 409 13.53 4.53 -8.75
CA VAL A 409 12.83 4.54 -10.04
C VAL A 409 12.19 3.17 -10.32
N ASN A 410 10.87 3.08 -10.20
CA ASN A 410 10.11 1.85 -10.46
C ASN A 410 9.13 1.94 -11.63
N SER A 411 9.04 3.11 -12.25
CA SER A 411 8.22 3.34 -13.44
C SER A 411 8.88 4.32 -14.42
N TYR A 412 8.47 4.25 -15.68
CA TYR A 412 9.03 5.06 -16.76
C TYR A 412 7.93 5.74 -17.56
N PRO A 413 8.09 7.03 -17.92
CA PRO A 413 9.22 7.88 -17.53
C PRO A 413 9.12 8.36 -16.08
N THR A 414 10.28 8.65 -15.47
CA THR A 414 10.38 9.36 -14.18
C THR A 414 11.30 10.56 -14.35
N TYR A 415 10.91 11.71 -13.79
CA TYR A 415 11.64 12.97 -13.95
C TYR A 415 11.93 13.63 -12.61
N TYR A 416 13.13 14.22 -12.50
CA TYR A 416 13.51 15.13 -11.41
C TYR A 416 14.11 16.40 -11.98
N LEU A 417 13.82 17.55 -11.37
CA LEU A 417 14.48 18.80 -11.66
C LEU A 417 15.31 19.20 -10.44
N VAL A 418 16.61 19.37 -10.65
CA VAL A 418 17.60 19.77 -9.64
C VAL A 418 18.01 21.22 -9.92
N ASN A 419 18.14 22.03 -8.89
CA ASN A 419 18.56 23.44 -8.98
C ASN A 419 20.10 23.58 -9.03
N PRO A 420 20.63 24.79 -9.30
CA PRO A 420 22.07 25.07 -9.31
C PRO A 420 22.83 24.69 -8.04
N GLU A 421 22.15 24.67 -6.89
CA GLU A 421 22.71 24.30 -5.58
C GLU A 421 22.79 22.79 -5.37
N GLY A 422 22.12 21.99 -6.21
CA GLY A 422 22.07 20.52 -6.10
C GLY A 422 20.86 20.00 -5.34
N GLU A 423 19.82 20.81 -5.15
CA GLU A 423 18.58 20.41 -4.48
C GLU A 423 17.49 20.08 -5.52
N ILE A 424 16.69 19.06 -5.27
CA ILE A 424 15.48 18.77 -6.04
C ILE A 424 14.51 19.94 -5.83
N VAL A 425 13.91 20.45 -6.90
CA VAL A 425 12.91 21.53 -6.87
C VAL A 425 11.58 21.14 -7.51
N GLU A 426 11.56 20.08 -8.31
CA GLU A 426 10.34 19.55 -8.93
C GLU A 426 10.55 18.08 -9.31
N TYR A 427 9.47 17.30 -9.38
CA TYR A 427 9.52 15.89 -9.79
C TYR A 427 8.20 15.44 -10.45
N GLY A 428 8.21 14.28 -11.10
CA GLY A 428 6.98 13.58 -11.53
C GLY A 428 6.12 14.35 -12.55
N MET A 429 4.80 14.39 -12.31
CA MET A 429 3.81 14.92 -13.27
C MET A 429 4.03 16.38 -13.68
N ALA A 430 4.62 17.20 -12.83
CA ALA A 430 4.92 18.60 -13.16
C ALA A 430 5.97 18.72 -14.29
N LEU A 431 6.77 17.67 -14.50
CA LEU A 431 7.79 17.56 -15.55
C LEU A 431 7.34 16.67 -16.71
N SER A 432 6.08 16.20 -16.72
CA SER A 432 5.53 15.44 -17.83
C SER A 432 5.47 16.28 -19.11
N ALA A 433 5.40 15.63 -20.28
CA ALA A 433 5.32 16.33 -21.56
C ALA A 433 4.22 17.43 -21.61
N ASP A 434 3.08 17.20 -20.97
CA ASP A 434 1.98 18.17 -20.95
C ASP A 434 2.30 19.45 -20.13
N ASN A 435 3.14 19.33 -19.10
CA ASN A 435 3.43 20.40 -18.15
C ASN A 435 4.85 20.97 -18.28
N LEU A 436 5.76 20.28 -18.99
CA LEU A 436 7.20 20.52 -18.98
C LEU A 436 7.57 21.97 -19.30
N MET A 437 7.00 22.53 -20.38
CA MET A 437 7.36 23.87 -20.84
C MET A 437 6.95 24.96 -19.85
N GLU A 438 5.77 24.83 -19.24
CA GLU A 438 5.28 25.75 -18.22
C GLU A 438 6.12 25.65 -16.95
N THR A 439 6.41 24.42 -16.51
CA THR A 439 7.25 24.17 -15.34
C THR A 439 8.64 24.73 -15.51
N LEU A 440 9.34 24.46 -16.63
CA LEU A 440 10.67 25.01 -16.86
C LEU A 440 10.66 26.53 -16.96
N ALA A 441 9.62 27.15 -17.52
CA ALA A 441 9.49 28.61 -17.55
C ALA A 441 9.47 29.21 -16.14
N ARG A 442 8.83 28.55 -15.15
CA ARG A 442 8.81 29.02 -13.75
C ARG A 442 10.21 29.10 -13.11
N TYR A 443 11.15 28.29 -13.57
CA TYR A 443 12.50 28.21 -13.00
C TYR A 443 13.56 28.92 -13.83
N LEU A 444 13.36 29.05 -15.14
CA LEU A 444 14.39 29.51 -16.09
C LEU A 444 14.11 30.88 -16.74
N GLU A 445 12.91 31.45 -16.54
CA GLU A 445 12.52 32.80 -17.01
C GLU A 445 12.19 33.74 -15.84
#